data_AF-A0A6J1C7A1-F1
#
_entry.id   AF-A0A6J1C7A1-F1
#
_cell.length_a   1.000
_cell.length_b   1.000
_cell.length_c   1.000
_cell.angle_alpha   90.00
_cell.angle_beta   90.00
_cell.angle_gamma   90.00
#
_symmetry.space_group_name_H-M   'P 1'
#
loop_
_entity.id
_entity.type
_entity.pdbx_description
1 polymer ?
#
loop_
_entity_poly.entity_id
_entity_poly.type
_entity_poly.pdbx_seq_one_letter_code
_entity_poly.pdbx_strand_id
1 'polypeptide(L)'
;MAFHNATQAVLAAASLGGASQARTVVGGPKGWCPGVNYTEWAIQNQLFYYGDALVFKYSPMQNDVGGHSVWLLPDLWRPFYCGSSEGDGGFDCGVSEMKFMVVPWLRLHC
;
A
#
# COMPACT_ATOMS: atom_id res chain seq x y z
N MET A 1 -50.18 -13.59 0.10
CA MET A 1 -49.19 -13.85 -0.96
C MET A 1 -49.24 -12.67 -1.93
N ALA A 2 -48.10 -11.98 -2.05
CA ALA A 2 -47.72 -10.95 -3.04
C ALA A 2 -48.72 -9.85 -3.43
N PHE A 3 -48.42 -8.62 -2.98
CA PHE A 3 -48.36 -7.47 -3.90
C PHE A 3 -47.10 -6.69 -3.57
N HIS A 4 -46.19 -6.65 -4.55
CA HIS A 4 -44.88 -6.01 -4.50
C HIS A 4 -45.06 -4.49 -4.57
N ASN A 5 -44.57 -3.76 -3.57
CA ASN A 5 -44.52 -2.30 -3.60
C ASN A 5 -43.21 -1.82 -4.21
N ALA A 6 -43.34 -0.99 -5.24
CA ALA A 6 -42.27 -0.36 -5.99
C ALA A 6 -41.53 0.69 -5.16
N THR A 7 -40.21 0.58 -5.07
CA THR A 7 -39.32 1.64 -4.58
C THR A 7 -38.07 1.71 -5.45
N GLN A 8 -38.18 2.61 -6.43
CA GLN A 8 -37.18 3.46 -7.09
C GLN A 8 -35.83 2.85 -7.54
N ALA A 9 -35.66 2.86 -8.86
CA ALA A 9 -34.35 2.92 -9.50
C ALA A 9 -33.62 4.17 -9.01
N VAL A 10 -32.55 3.99 -8.23
CA VAL A 10 -31.62 5.07 -7.94
C VAL A 10 -30.66 5.17 -9.13
N LEU A 11 -30.94 6.12 -10.03
CA LEU A 11 -29.94 6.65 -10.95
C LEU A 11 -28.91 7.39 -10.09
N ALA A 12 -27.75 6.79 -9.85
CA ALA A 12 -26.60 7.52 -9.34
C ALA A 12 -26.10 8.43 -10.49
N ALA A 13 -26.44 9.70 -10.41
CA ALA A 13 -25.85 10.73 -11.27
C ALA A 13 -24.33 10.73 -11.06
N ALA A 14 -23.58 10.71 -12.17
CA ALA A 14 -22.13 10.76 -12.17
C ALA A 14 -21.65 12.00 -11.40
N SER A 15 -20.95 11.77 -10.28
CA SER A 15 -20.17 12.83 -9.65
C SER A 15 -19.05 13.22 -10.61
N LEU A 16 -19.08 14.47 -11.08
CA LEU A 16 -17.99 15.10 -11.82
C LEU A 16 -16.68 14.88 -11.05
N GLY A 17 -15.68 14.34 -11.75
CA GLY A 17 -14.43 13.87 -11.19
C GLY A 17 -13.69 14.94 -10.39
N GLY A 18 -13.73 14.81 -9.07
CA GLY A 18 -12.58 15.18 -8.26
C GLY A 18 -11.51 14.11 -8.47
N ALA A 19 -10.25 14.50 -8.62
CA ALA A 19 -9.13 13.56 -8.61
C ALA A 19 -9.18 12.78 -7.28
N SER A 20 -9.74 11.58 -7.32
CA SER A 20 -9.82 10.71 -6.16
C SER A 20 -8.39 10.29 -5.81
N GLN A 21 -7.87 10.82 -4.70
CA GLN A 21 -6.62 10.37 -4.11
C GLN A 21 -6.76 8.88 -3.80
N ALA A 22 -6.01 8.02 -4.50
CA ALA A 22 -6.10 6.59 -4.25
C ALA A 22 -5.41 6.27 -2.92
N ARG A 23 -6.04 5.42 -2.11
CA ARG A 23 -5.47 4.93 -0.86
C ARG A 23 -5.33 3.42 -0.94
N THR A 24 -4.09 2.94 -1.03
CA THR A 24 -3.79 1.52 -1.28
C THR A 24 -3.12 0.91 -0.05
N VAL A 25 -3.66 -0.20 0.45
CA VAL A 25 -3.06 -0.95 1.56
C VAL A 25 -1.91 -1.80 1.02
N VAL A 26 -0.71 -1.58 1.57
CA VAL A 26 0.49 -2.31 1.19
C VAL A 26 0.38 -3.78 1.62
N GLY A 27 0.63 -4.72 0.71
CA GLY A 27 0.51 -6.15 0.98
C GLY A 27 -0.93 -6.68 1.05
N GLY A 28 -1.93 -5.86 0.70
CA GLY A 28 -3.33 -6.27 0.65
C GLY A 28 -3.88 -6.67 2.03
N PRO A 29 -4.68 -7.75 2.14
CA PRO A 29 -5.25 -8.19 3.41
C PRO A 29 -4.21 -8.56 4.48
N LYS A 30 -3.02 -9.01 4.06
CA LYS A 30 -1.93 -9.36 4.97
C LYS A 30 -1.22 -8.14 5.55
N GLY A 31 -1.29 -6.99 4.89
CA GLY A 31 -0.63 -5.77 5.35
C GLY A 31 0.90 -5.81 5.22
N TRP A 32 1.56 -4.98 6.02
CA TRP A 32 3.01 -4.87 6.11
C TRP A 32 3.57 -5.90 7.11
N CYS A 33 3.79 -7.13 6.64
CA CYS A 33 4.31 -8.26 7.41
C CYS A 33 5.29 -9.12 6.59
N PRO A 34 6.12 -9.97 7.23
CA PRO A 34 6.95 -10.97 6.56
C PRO A 34 6.15 -11.96 5.71
N GLY A 35 6.78 -12.52 4.66
CA GLY A 35 6.18 -13.57 3.82
C GLY A 35 5.13 -13.08 2.83
N VAL A 36 5.13 -11.77 2.54
CA VAL A 36 4.36 -11.16 1.45
C VAL A 36 5.31 -10.86 0.29
N ASN A 37 4.95 -11.26 -0.93
CA ASN A 37 5.69 -10.88 -2.12
C ASN A 37 5.33 -9.45 -2.52
N TYR A 38 6.04 -8.47 -1.98
CA TYR A 38 5.76 -7.05 -2.26
C TYR A 38 6.09 -6.64 -3.69
N THR A 39 6.99 -7.36 -4.38
CA THR A 39 7.27 -7.14 -5.79
C THR A 39 6.04 -7.47 -6.64
N GLU A 40 5.48 -8.66 -6.44
CA GLU A 40 4.26 -9.07 -7.14
C GLU A 40 3.08 -8.16 -6.80
N TRP A 41 2.91 -7.84 -5.51
CA TRP A 41 1.89 -6.88 -5.08
C TRP A 41 2.06 -5.51 -5.75
N ALA A 42 3.28 -4.96 -5.82
CA ALA A 42 3.52 -3.67 -6.43
C ALA A 42 3.26 -3.68 -7.94
N ILE A 43 3.63 -4.76 -8.64
CA ILE A 43 3.35 -4.96 -10.07
C ILE A 43 1.86 -5.02 -10.33
N GLN A 44 1.10 -5.76 -9.52
CA GLN A 44 -0.35 -5.86 -9.67
C GLN A 44 -1.08 -4.53 -9.39
N ASN A 45 -0.47 -3.63 -8.60
CA ASN A 45 -1.04 -2.33 -8.21
C ASN A 45 -0.37 -1.13 -8.93
N GLN A 46 0.43 -1.37 -9.98
CA GLN A 46 1.46 -0.49 -10.57
C GLN A 46 1.08 0.96 -10.94
N LEU A 47 -0.19 1.32 -10.97
CA LEU A 47 -0.64 2.67 -11.30
C LEU A 47 -0.76 3.52 -10.03
N PHE A 48 0.39 3.83 -9.44
CA PHE A 48 0.50 4.85 -8.40
C PHE A 48 0.67 6.21 -9.03
N TYR A 49 -0.02 7.22 -8.52
CA TYR A 49 0.11 8.58 -8.98
C TYR A 49 0.60 9.52 -7.90
N TYR A 50 1.18 10.64 -8.30
CA TYR A 50 1.44 11.73 -7.36
C TYR A 50 0.16 12.13 -6.63
N GLY A 51 0.28 12.23 -5.31
CA GLY A 51 -0.85 12.47 -4.42
C GLY A 51 -1.44 11.19 -3.84
N ASP A 52 -1.29 10.01 -4.43
CA ASP A 52 -1.82 8.77 -3.84
C ASP A 52 -1.13 8.43 -2.50
N ALA A 53 -1.83 7.69 -1.66
CA ALA A 53 -1.37 7.31 -0.32
C ALA A 53 -1.18 5.80 -0.19
N LEU A 54 0.02 5.38 0.22
CA LEU A 54 0.30 4.00 0.63
C LEU A 54 0.04 3.84 2.13
N VAL A 55 -0.77 2.85 2.49
CA VAL A 55 -1.14 2.59 3.88
C VAL A 55 -0.47 1.33 4.38
N PHE A 56 0.41 1.50 5.35
CA PHE A 56 1.11 0.41 6.03
C PHE A 56 0.32 0.01 7.27
N LYS A 57 -0.17 -1.22 7.30
CA LYS A 57 -0.84 -1.81 8.46
C LYS A 57 0.06 -2.92 9.00
N TYR A 58 0.53 -2.78 10.22
CA TYR A 58 1.37 -3.76 10.90
C TYR A 58 1.05 -3.78 12.38
N SER A 59 1.35 -4.90 13.05
CA SER A 59 1.13 -5.02 14.48
C SER A 59 2.09 -4.08 15.24
N PRO A 60 1.61 -3.28 16.20
CA PRO A 60 2.49 -2.52 17.07
C PRO A 60 3.35 -3.49 17.90
N MET A 61 4.54 -3.05 18.31
CA MET A 61 5.45 -3.84 19.16
C MET A 61 4.70 -4.37 20.38
N GLN A 62 4.60 -5.69 20.50
CA GLN A 62 4.07 -6.33 21.69
C GLN A 62 5.24 -7.05 22.37
N ASN A 63 5.68 -6.47 23.50
CA ASN A 63 6.70 -7.03 24.40
C ASN A 63 8.15 -7.03 23.84
N ASP A 64 8.59 -5.93 23.21
CA ASP A 64 9.98 -5.70 22.79
C ASP A 64 10.56 -6.71 21.76
N VAL A 65 9.73 -7.61 21.23
CA VAL A 65 10.10 -8.51 20.13
C VAL A 65 9.65 -7.90 18.80
N GLY A 66 10.58 -7.18 18.16
CA GLY A 66 10.62 -6.94 16.70
C GLY A 66 9.41 -6.25 16.07
N GLY A 67 9.17 -4.98 16.39
CA GLY A 67 8.19 -4.19 15.66
C GLY A 67 8.63 -3.87 14.24
N HIS A 68 7.68 -3.90 13.31
CA HIS A 68 7.90 -3.48 11.94
C HIS A 68 7.94 -1.95 11.85
N SER A 69 8.82 -1.43 11.01
CA SER A 69 8.93 0.01 10.71
C SER A 69 8.83 0.25 9.21
N VAL A 70 8.67 1.52 8.84
CA VAL A 70 8.56 1.96 7.44
C VAL A 70 9.56 3.09 7.22
N TRP A 71 10.47 2.90 6.26
CA TRP A 71 11.48 3.87 5.88
C TRP A 71 11.38 4.20 4.40
N LEU A 72 11.33 5.50 4.09
CA LEU A 72 11.46 5.96 2.71
C LEU A 72 12.94 6.12 2.38
N LEU A 73 13.38 5.43 1.35
CA LEU A 73 14.77 5.48 0.89
C LEU A 73 14.88 6.52 -0.24
N PRO A 74 15.91 7.39 -0.22
CA PRO A 74 16.04 8.49 -1.19
C PRO A 74 16.41 8.02 -2.61
N ASP A 75 17.04 6.83 -2.73
CA ASP A 75 17.56 6.32 -4.00
C ASP A 75 16.98 4.94 -4.32
N LEU A 76 16.69 4.71 -5.61
CA LEU A 76 16.14 3.45 -6.11
C LEU A 76 17.06 2.24 -5.89
N TRP A 77 18.33 2.42 -5.53
CA TRP A 77 19.28 1.32 -5.33
C TRP A 77 19.30 0.79 -3.90
N ARG A 78 18.86 1.60 -2.94
CA ARG A 78 18.93 1.28 -1.51
C ARG A 78 18.03 0.12 -1.07
N PRO A 79 16.88 -0.18 -1.68
CA PRO A 79 16.12 -1.38 -1.32
C PRO A 79 16.91 -2.68 -1.53
N PHE A 80 17.93 -2.68 -2.40
CA PHE A 80 18.82 -3.84 -2.58
C PHE A 80 19.96 -3.89 -1.56
N TYR A 81 20.17 -2.83 -0.79
CA TYR A 81 21.22 -2.71 0.21
C TYR A 81 20.61 -2.46 1.59
N CYS A 82 20.23 -3.55 2.25
CA CYS A 82 19.77 -3.50 3.64
C CYS A 82 20.99 -3.33 4.55
N GLY A 83 21.25 -2.09 4.98
CA GLY A 83 22.31 -1.80 5.93
C GLY A 83 22.01 -2.44 7.28
N SER A 84 22.98 -3.15 7.85
CA SER A 84 22.92 -3.65 9.22
C SER A 84 23.29 -2.51 10.17
N SER A 85 22.33 -1.67 10.57
CA SER A 85 22.47 -0.87 11.78
C SER A 85 21.47 -1.38 12.82
N GLU A 86 22.01 -1.81 13.95
CA GLU A 86 21.27 -2.09 15.19
C GLU A 86 20.25 -0.98 15.44
N GLY A 87 18.96 -1.28 15.25
CA GLY A 87 17.84 -0.37 15.49
C GLY A 87 16.80 -0.28 14.38
N ASP A 88 17.14 -0.58 13.12
CA ASP A 88 16.36 0.00 11.99
C ASP A 88 15.62 -1.00 11.07
N GLY A 89 15.41 -2.25 11.49
CA GLY A 89 14.65 -3.23 10.67
C GLY A 89 15.48 -3.89 9.54
N GLY A 90 16.80 -3.98 9.69
CA GLY A 90 17.68 -4.65 8.73
C GLY A 90 17.32 -6.12 8.47
N PHE A 91 16.81 -6.85 9.48
CA PHE A 91 16.28 -8.21 9.31
C PHE A 91 15.01 -8.22 8.46
N ASP A 92 14.09 -7.28 8.68
CA ASP A 92 12.85 -7.19 7.91
C ASP A 92 13.12 -6.86 6.44
N CYS A 93 14.05 -5.95 6.16
CA CYS A 93 14.47 -5.61 4.80
C CYS A 93 15.22 -6.77 4.10
N GLY A 94 16.16 -7.39 4.82
CA GLY A 94 17.12 -8.33 4.25
C GLY A 94 16.64 -9.77 4.19
N VAL A 95 15.95 -10.23 5.25
CA VAL A 95 15.54 -11.63 5.43
C VAL A 95 14.04 -11.80 5.22
N SER A 96 13.22 -10.91 5.78
CA SER A 96 11.76 -10.99 5.64
C SER A 96 11.25 -10.44 4.30
N GLU A 97 12.15 -9.92 3.46
CA GLU A 97 11.88 -9.30 2.16
C GLU A 97 10.81 -8.19 2.21
N MET A 98 10.71 -7.48 3.33
CA MET A 98 9.80 -6.36 3.52
C MET A 98 10.36 -5.10 2.84
N LYS A 99 10.33 -5.11 1.50
CA LYS A 99 10.85 -4.06 0.63
C LYS A 99 10.16 -4.07 -0.73
N PHE A 100 9.99 -2.90 -1.33
CA PHE A 100 9.53 -2.74 -2.72
C PHE A 100 9.85 -1.34 -3.23
N MET A 101 9.59 -1.10 -4.51
CA MET A 101 9.69 0.20 -5.15
C MET A 101 8.37 0.57 -5.80
N VAL A 102 8.06 1.87 -5.79
CA VAL A 102 6.96 2.45 -6.56
C VAL A 102 7.50 3.62 -7.37
N VAL A 103 7.07 3.73 -8.62
CA VAL A 103 7.39 4.87 -9.48
C VAL A 103 6.07 5.60 -9.74
N PRO A 104 5.81 6.73 -9.08
CA PRO A 104 4.56 7.45 -9.24
C PRO A 104 4.50 8.12 -10.62
N TRP A 105 3.38 7.91 -11.30
CA TRP A 105 3.07 8.55 -12.57
C TRP A 105 2.42 9.92 -12.34
N LEU A 106 2.60 10.83 -13.30
CA LEU A 106 1.83 12.07 -13.34
C LEU A 106 0.40 11.75 -13.80
N ARG A 107 -0.61 12.24 -13.06
CA ARG A 107 -1.97 12.29 -13.60
C ARG A 107 -1.99 13.40 -14.65
N LEU A 108 -1.86 13.02 -15.91
CA LEU A 108 -2.16 13.92 -17.01
C LEU A 108 -3.68 14.10 -17.02
N HIS A 109 -4.13 15.21 -16.46
CA HIS A 109 -5.49 15.69 -16.65
C HIS A 109 -5.54 16.25 -18.08
N CYS A 110 -6.36 15.65 -18.95
CA CYS A 110 -6.76 16.26 -20.22
C CYS A 110 -7.81 17.34 -19.96
#